data_AF-A0A0B2UIB3-F1
#
_entry.id   AF-A0A0B2UIB3-F1
#
_cell.length_a   1.000
_cell.length_b   1.000
_cell.length_c   1.000
_cell.angle_alpha   90.00
_cell.angle_beta   90.00
_cell.angle_gamma   90.00
#
_symmetry.space_group_name_H-M   'P 1'
#
loop_
_entity.id
_entity.type
_entity.pdbx_description
1 polymer ?
#
loop_
_entity_poly.entity_id
_entity_poly.type
_entity_poly.pdbx_seq_one_letter_code
_entity_poly.pdbx_strand_id
1 'polypeptide(L)'
;MRCDSQLVLELNNASYRYEGTFSYAIFSCNDLILGSDCCGRTCGDLNNANARFVRNKYGHIRIISSTLQLQYNILSKHAGQEDSSDYYAEGAATAPYCRRT
;
A
#
# COMPACT_ATOMS: atom_id res chain seq x y z
N MET A 1 12.50 9.48 -9.30
CA MET A 1 13.10 8.52 -8.35
C MET A 1 14.51 8.14 -8.80
N ARG A 2 15.42 7.77 -7.88
CA ARG A 2 16.79 7.31 -8.17
C ARG A 2 16.83 5.78 -8.18
N CYS A 3 16.81 5.17 -9.37
CA CYS A 3 16.79 3.70 -9.53
C CYS A 3 18.13 3.00 -9.31
N ASP A 4 19.18 3.80 -9.13
CA ASP A 4 20.51 3.42 -8.68
C ASP A 4 20.65 3.43 -7.15
N SER A 5 19.62 3.84 -6.42
CA SER A 5 19.60 3.78 -4.96
C SER A 5 19.63 2.33 -4.48
N GLN A 6 20.65 1.97 -3.69
CA GLN A 6 20.76 0.64 -3.06
C GLN A 6 19.50 0.28 -2.28
N LEU A 7 18.95 1.23 -1.51
CA LEU A 7 17.71 1.04 -0.75
C LEU A 7 16.53 0.68 -1.65
N VAL A 8 16.32 1.40 -2.75
CA VAL A 8 15.20 1.14 -3.68
C VAL A 8 15.37 -0.24 -4.34
N LEU A 9 16.60 -0.60 -4.72
CA LEU A 9 16.90 -1.90 -5.31
C LEU A 9 16.64 -3.05 -4.32
N GLU A 10 17.05 -2.91 -3.07
CA GLU A 10 16.81 -3.90 -2.02
C GLU A 10 15.31 -4.09 -1.76
N LEU A 11 14.56 -2.99 -1.58
CA LEU A 11 13.12 -3.04 -1.34
C LEU A 11 12.36 -3.69 -2.51
N ASN A 12 12.72 -3.34 -3.75
CA ASN A 12 12.09 -3.88 -4.96
C ASN A 12 12.39 -5.37 -5.19
N ASN A 13 13.50 -5.88 -4.67
CA ASN A 13 13.95 -7.27 -4.81
C ASN A 13 13.64 -8.14 -3.58
N ALA A 14 13.10 -7.57 -2.51
CA ALA A 14 12.76 -8.32 -1.31
C ALA A 14 11.74 -9.44 -1.62
N SER A 15 12.15 -10.68 -1.40
CA SER A 15 11.30 -11.88 -1.48
C SER A 15 10.55 -12.16 -0.19
N TYR A 16 10.92 -11.47 0.89
CA TYR A 16 10.30 -11.56 2.20
C TYR A 16 9.30 -10.43 2.43
N ARG A 17 8.44 -10.60 3.43
CA ARG A 17 7.51 -9.57 3.89
C ARG A 17 8.26 -8.55 4.74
N TYR A 18 7.91 -7.27 4.57
CA TYR A 18 8.39 -6.21 5.45
C TYR A 18 7.99 -6.47 6.92
N GLU A 19 8.72 -5.86 7.86
CA GLU A 19 8.65 -6.12 9.30
C GLU A 19 7.22 -6.13 9.90
N GLY A 20 7.06 -6.82 11.04
CA GLY A 20 5.78 -6.99 11.77
C GLY A 20 5.15 -8.38 11.56
N THR A 21 4.04 -8.70 12.22
CA THR A 21 3.27 -9.96 11.99
C THR A 21 2.33 -9.84 10.78
N PHE A 22 1.80 -8.64 10.55
CA PHE A 22 0.94 -8.31 9.43
C PHE A 22 1.41 -7.00 8.80
N SER A 23 1.38 -6.91 7.48
CA SER A 23 1.70 -5.69 6.75
C SER A 23 0.63 -5.38 5.70
N TYR A 24 0.33 -4.09 5.56
CA TYR A 24 -0.73 -3.58 4.69
C TYR A 24 -0.21 -2.37 3.92
N ALA A 25 -0.62 -2.23 2.66
CA ALA A 25 -0.32 -1.04 1.87
C ALA A 25 -1.59 -0.22 1.65
N ILE A 26 -1.55 1.08 1.94
CA ILE A 26 -2.61 2.04 1.60
C ILE A 26 -1.95 3.13 0.76
N PHE A 27 -2.26 3.19 -0.53
CA PHE A 27 -1.56 4.10 -1.45
C PHE A 27 -2.47 4.61 -2.57
N SER A 28 -1.97 5.59 -3.32
CA SER A 28 -2.67 6.21 -4.44
C SER A 28 -1.73 6.28 -5.64
N CYS A 29 -2.24 5.91 -6.82
CA CYS A 29 -1.52 6.10 -8.08
C CYS A 29 -1.47 7.57 -8.53
N ASN A 30 -2.27 8.42 -7.88
CA ASN A 30 -2.30 9.86 -8.11
C ASN A 30 -1.47 10.61 -7.05
N ASP A 31 -0.65 9.90 -6.28
CA ASP A 31 0.31 10.50 -5.37
C ASP A 31 1.44 11.16 -6.17
N LEU A 32 1.44 12.50 -6.24
CA LEU A 32 2.44 13.27 -6.98
C LEU A 32 3.77 13.41 -6.24
N ILE A 33 3.83 13.09 -4.95
CA ILE A 33 5.07 13.18 -4.16
C ILE A 33 5.89 11.91 -4.33
N LEU A 34 5.25 10.75 -4.20
CA LEU A 34 5.90 9.45 -4.42
C LEU A 34 5.97 9.10 -5.92
N GLY A 35 4.94 9.46 -6.68
CA GLY A 35 4.73 9.01 -8.06
C GLY A 35 4.11 7.61 -8.13
N SER A 36 3.92 7.14 -9.35
CA SER A 36 3.30 5.83 -9.64
C SER A 36 4.32 4.73 -9.98
N ASP A 37 5.51 5.10 -10.47
CA ASP A 37 6.58 4.18 -10.90
C ASP A 37 7.89 4.41 -10.12
N CYS A 38 8.27 3.37 -9.39
CA CYS A 38 9.46 3.27 -8.57
C CYS A 38 10.35 2.17 -9.11
N CYS A 39 10.89 2.40 -10.32
CA CYS A 39 11.84 1.51 -11.00
C CYS A 39 11.20 0.19 -11.44
N GLY A 40 10.05 0.27 -12.10
CA GLY A 40 9.27 -0.86 -12.61
C GLY A 40 8.27 -1.44 -11.60
N ARG A 41 8.16 -0.83 -10.41
CA ARG A 41 7.27 -1.23 -9.33
C ARG A 41 6.34 -0.07 -8.95
N THR A 42 5.17 -0.40 -8.41
CA THR A 42 4.27 0.64 -7.87
C THR A 42 4.85 1.20 -6.58
N CYS A 43 5.05 2.52 -6.54
CA CYS A 43 5.75 3.19 -5.44
C CYS A 43 5.17 2.99 -4.04
N GLY A 44 3.84 3.05 -3.93
CA GLY A 44 3.16 2.86 -2.65
C GLY A 44 2.82 1.41 -2.34
N ASP A 45 3.19 0.47 -3.20
CA ASP A 45 2.99 -0.95 -2.97
C ASP A 45 4.07 -1.50 -2.04
N LEU A 46 3.72 -2.56 -1.31
CA LEU A 46 4.61 -3.29 -0.44
C LEU A 46 4.65 -4.76 -0.88
N ASN A 47 5.85 -5.26 -1.20
CA ASN A 47 6.05 -6.66 -1.54
C ASN A 47 5.55 -7.57 -0.40
N ASN A 48 4.83 -8.63 -0.76
CA ASN A 48 4.34 -9.66 0.17
C ASN A 48 3.42 -9.14 1.31
N ALA A 49 2.75 -7.99 1.14
CA ALA A 49 1.75 -7.50 2.08
C ALA A 49 0.50 -8.40 2.17
N ASN A 50 -0.11 -8.45 3.36
CA ASN A 50 -1.35 -9.18 3.64
C ASN A 50 -2.53 -8.64 2.84
N ALA A 51 -2.62 -7.32 2.67
CA ALA A 51 -3.58 -6.70 1.75
C ALA A 51 -3.10 -5.32 1.28
N ARG A 52 -3.69 -4.86 0.18
CA ARG A 52 -3.35 -3.60 -0.49
C ARG A 52 -4.64 -2.83 -0.77
N PHE A 53 -4.63 -1.54 -0.51
CA PHE A 53 -5.78 -0.66 -0.63
C PHE A 53 -5.41 0.56 -1.48
N VAL A 54 -5.83 0.52 -2.74
CA VAL A 54 -5.61 1.63 -3.68
C VAL A 54 -6.69 2.70 -3.47
N ARG A 55 -6.30 3.96 -3.28
CA ARG A 55 -7.19 5.10 -2.99
C ARG A 55 -6.85 6.31 -3.87
N ASN A 56 -7.05 6.14 -5.18
CA ASN A 56 -6.72 7.13 -6.21
C ASN A 56 -7.45 8.49 -6.06
N LYS A 57 -8.50 8.57 -5.25
CA LYS A 57 -9.20 9.84 -4.93
C LYS A 57 -8.38 10.75 -4.01
N TYR A 58 -7.31 10.26 -3.39
CA TYR A 58 -6.51 11.00 -2.41
C TYR A 58 -5.08 11.19 -2.91
N GLY A 59 -4.52 12.39 -2.70
CA GLY A 59 -3.09 12.65 -2.85
C GLY A 59 -2.32 12.28 -1.58
N HIS A 60 -0.99 12.49 -1.61
CA HIS A 60 -0.05 12.04 -0.57
C HIS A 60 -0.50 12.32 0.87
N ILE A 61 -0.80 13.59 1.19
CA ILE A 61 -1.18 13.97 2.56
C ILE A 61 -2.59 13.49 2.90
N ARG A 62 -3.50 13.61 1.92
CA ARG A 62 -4.93 13.35 2.12
C ARG A 62 -5.22 11.86 2.35
N ILE A 63 -4.38 10.96 1.84
CA ILE A 63 -4.58 9.53 2.03
C ILE A 63 -4.51 9.13 3.50
N ILE A 64 -3.66 9.79 4.30
CA ILE A 64 -3.51 9.50 5.73
C ILE A 64 -4.81 9.83 6.46
N SER A 65 -5.29 11.08 6.34
CA SER A 65 -6.49 11.53 7.05
C SER A 65 -7.78 10.91 6.50
N SER A 66 -7.87 10.66 5.20
CA SER A 66 -9.10 10.15 4.56
C SER A 66 -9.26 8.63 4.64
N THR A 67 -8.28 7.93 5.24
CA THR A 67 -8.32 6.47 5.45
C THR A 67 -8.25 6.08 6.92
N LEU A 68 -8.46 7.02 7.85
CA LEU A 68 -8.41 6.73 9.30
C LEU A 68 -9.33 5.57 9.69
N GLN A 69 -10.57 5.53 9.19
CA GLN A 69 -11.49 4.41 9.49
C GLN A 69 -10.91 3.06 9.02
N LEU A 70 -10.31 3.01 7.83
CA LEU A 70 -9.68 1.81 7.30
C LEU A 70 -8.48 1.40 8.18
N GLN A 71 -7.67 2.36 8.61
CA GLN A 71 -6.53 2.11 9.51
C GLN A 71 -7.03 1.51 10.85
N TYR A 72 -8.08 2.06 11.44
CA TYR A 72 -8.69 1.52 12.66
C TYR A 72 -9.23 0.10 12.45
N ASN A 73 -9.96 -0.15 11.37
CA ASN A 73 -10.49 -1.49 11.06
C ASN A 73 -9.35 -2.53 10.93
N ILE A 74 -8.23 -2.15 10.29
CA ILE A 74 -7.04 -3.02 10.18
C ILE A 74 -6.46 -3.33 11.55
N LEU A 75 -6.35 -2.33 12.44
CA LEU A 75 -5.79 -2.51 13.78
C LEU A 75 -6.71 -3.36 14.67
N SER A 76 -8.01 -3.07 14.68
CA SER A 76 -9.00 -3.80 15.49
C SER A 76 -9.10 -5.27 15.12
N LYS A 77 -8.94 -5.61 13.82
CA LYS A 77 -8.89 -7.01 13.35
C LYS A 77 -7.84 -7.85 14.07
N HIS A 78 -6.71 -7.25 14.44
CA HIS A 78 -5.60 -7.95 15.11
C HIS A 78 -5.58 -7.75 16.62
N ALA A 79 -6.45 -6.89 17.15
CA ALA A 79 -6.61 -6.65 18.58
C ALA A 79 -7.59 -7.64 19.25
N GLY A 80 -8.15 -8.60 18.51
CA GLY A 80 -9.14 -9.56 19.03
C GLY A 80 -10.54 -8.96 19.21
N GLN A 81 -10.86 -7.84 18.52
CA GLN A 81 -12.20 -7.28 18.49
C GLN A 81 -13.00 -7.92 17.34
N GLU A 82 -13.81 -8.92 17.67
CA GLU A 82 -14.84 -9.50 16.81
C GLU A 82 -16.00 -8.51 16.67
N ASP A 83 -15.94 -7.63 15.67
CA ASP A 83 -17.08 -7.10 14.92
C ASP A 83 -16.63 -5.83 14.17
N SER A 84 -16.15 -6.01 12.94
CA SER A 84 -16.11 -4.91 11.99
C SER A 84 -16.41 -5.46 10.60
N SER A 85 -17.71 -5.48 10.29
CA SER A 85 -18.29 -5.95 9.03
C SER A 85 -18.20 -4.87 7.94
N ASP A 86 -17.01 -4.35 7.64
CA ASP A 86 -16.79 -3.50 6.48
C ASP A 86 -15.48 -3.91 5.77
N TYR A 87 -15.40 -5.18 5.42
CA TYR A 87 -14.38 -5.71 4.53
C TYR A 87 -14.90 -5.70 3.09
N TYR A 88 -15.12 -4.50 2.54
CA TYR A 88 -15.26 -4.37 1.09
C TYR A 88 -13.89 -4.61 0.45
N ALA A 89 -13.71 -5.84 -0.02
CA ALA A 89 -12.71 -6.23 -0.98
C ALA A 89 -12.96 -5.49 -2.31
N GLU A 90 -12.59 -4.22 -2.39
CA GLU A 90 -12.42 -3.59 -3.69
C GLU A 90 -11.03 -3.94 -4.23
N GLY A 91 -11.02 -4.96 -5.08
CA GLY A 91 -9.98 -5.18 -6.07
C GLY A 91 -8.85 -6.07 -5.58
N ALA A 92 -9.01 -7.37 -5.80
CA ALA A 92 -7.90 -8.25 -6.16
C ALA A 92 -7.30 -7.76 -7.49
N ALA A 93 -6.68 -6.58 -7.51
CA ALA A 93 -5.91 -6.13 -8.65
C ALA A 93 -4.60 -6.93 -8.66
N THR A 94 -4.33 -7.61 -9.76
CA THR A 94 -3.00 -8.17 -10.00
C THR A 94 -2.04 -7.03 -10.31
N ALA A 95 -0.85 -7.05 -9.70
CA ALA A 95 0.17 -6.05 -9.97
C ALA A 95 0.53 -6.02 -11.47
N PRO A 96 0.88 -4.85 -12.05
CA PRO A 96 1.06 -3.56 -11.37
C PRO A 96 -0.26 -2.81 -11.11
N TYR A 97 -0.40 -2.25 -9.91
CA TYR A 97 -1.61 -1.55 -9.45
C TYR A 97 -1.80 -0.18 -10.09
N CYS A 98 -0.69 0.49 -10.40
CA CYS A 98 -0.69 1.77 -11.10
C CYS A 98 -0.30 1.55 -12.57
N ARG A 99 -1.02 2.21 -13.48
CA ARG A 99 -0.65 2.24 -14.90
C ARG A 99 0.68 2.98 -15.05
N ARG A 100 1.59 2.39 -15.82
CA ARG A 100 2.80 3.05 -16.30
C ARG A 100 2.40 3.92 -17.48
N THR A 101 2.55 5.24 -17.34
CA THR A 101 2.38 6.23 -18.41
C THR A 101 3.68 6.44 -19.15
#